data_AF-A0A950LV98-F1
#
_entry.id   AF-A0A950LV98-F1
#
_cell.length_a   1.000
_cell.length_b   1.000
_cell.length_c   1.000
_cell.angle_alpha   90.00
_cell.angle_beta   90.00
_cell.angle_gamma   90.00
#
_symmetry.space_group_name_H-M   'P 1'
#
loop_
_entity.id
_entity.type
_entity.pdbx_description
1 polymer ?
#
loop_
_entity_poly.entity_id
_entity_poly.type
_entity_poly.pdbx_seq_one_letter_code
_entity_poly.pdbx_strand_id
1 'polypeptide(L)'
;DNAGASLLGGLVISWRDEGCFQATRLEPHPDLAPVLLVPERPSATAVTRGLLPADVPHTDAAFTAGRAALLVHALTAAPRLLLAATEDRLHQPYRRSAYPATGRLVDALRVARVPAAISGAGPAVLALPAGDGLPTGVDTAGFTRYRLDVARDGAAVEW
;
A
#
# COMPACT_ATOMS: atom_id res chain seq x y z
N ASP A 1 -0.90 -4.38 11.86
CA ASP A 1 -1.39 -3.44 10.84
C ASP A 1 -2.81 -3.77 10.37
N ASN A 2 -3.09 -4.93 9.75
CA ASN A 2 -4.42 -5.27 9.21
C ASN A 2 -5.52 -5.25 10.29
N ALA A 3 -5.35 -6.00 11.38
CA ALA A 3 -6.34 -6.08 12.46
C ALA A 3 -6.62 -4.70 13.07
N GLY A 4 -5.59 -3.88 13.28
CA GLY A 4 -5.75 -2.52 13.78
C GLY A 4 -6.58 -1.65 12.84
N ALA A 5 -6.28 -1.67 11.53
CA ALA A 5 -7.06 -0.94 10.53
C ALA A 5 -8.51 -1.41 10.45
N SER A 6 -8.76 -2.72 10.48
CA SER A 6 -10.12 -3.28 10.46
C SER A 6 -10.93 -2.95 11.72
N LEU A 7 -10.29 -2.90 12.89
CA LEU A 7 -10.97 -2.62 14.16
C LEU A 7 -11.24 -1.14 14.38
N LEU A 8 -10.31 -0.25 13.98
CA LEU A 8 -10.39 1.18 14.30
C LEU A 8 -10.93 2.05 13.16
N GLY A 9 -10.83 1.57 11.92
CA GLY A 9 -11.05 2.38 10.73
C GLY A 9 -9.93 3.41 10.52
N GLY A 10 -10.02 4.14 9.41
CA GLY A 10 -9.09 5.20 9.02
C GLY A 10 -7.69 4.67 8.65
N LEU A 11 -6.67 5.48 8.94
CA LEU A 11 -5.27 5.11 8.81
C LEU A 11 -4.73 4.70 10.18
N VAL A 12 -4.13 3.51 10.29
CA VAL A 12 -3.64 3.00 11.57
C VAL A 12 -2.14 2.80 11.55
N ILE A 13 -1.46 3.36 12.56
CA ILE A 13 -0.08 3.01 12.89
C ILE A 13 -0.13 1.96 13.99
N SER A 14 0.45 0.79 13.75
CA SER A 14 0.57 -0.28 14.74
C SER A 14 2.03 -0.55 15.07
N TRP A 15 2.32 -0.78 16.35
CA TRP A 15 3.66 -1.17 16.81
C TRP A 15 3.54 -2.23 17.90
N ARG A 16 4.69 -2.78 18.30
CA ARG A 16 4.79 -3.70 19.44
C ARG A 16 5.65 -3.04 20.50
N ASP A 17 5.15 -3.01 21.73
CA ASP A 17 5.85 -2.47 22.88
C ASP A 17 5.65 -3.41 24.07
N GLU A 18 6.73 -3.71 24.80
CA GLU A 18 6.75 -4.67 25.93
C GLU A 18 6.04 -6.01 25.65
N GLY A 19 6.09 -6.48 24.41
CA GLY A 19 5.44 -7.73 23.99
C GLY A 19 3.98 -7.61 23.59
N CYS A 20 3.31 -6.47 23.85
CA CYS A 20 1.93 -6.17 23.50
C CYS A 20 1.82 -5.43 22.16
N PHE A 21 0.74 -5.67 21.42
CA PHE A 21 0.41 -4.90 20.22
C PHE A 21 -0.33 -3.62 20.61
N GLN A 22 0.11 -2.51 20.04
CA GLN A 22 -0.48 -1.19 20.19
C GLN A 22 -0.89 -0.66 18.82
N ALA A 23 -1.89 0.20 18.79
CA ALA A 23 -2.34 0.86 17.58
C ALA A 23 -2.87 2.25 17.89
N THR A 24 -2.63 3.19 16.97
CA THR A 24 -3.24 4.51 17.01
C THR A 24 -3.84 4.83 15.64
N ARG A 25 -5.02 5.43 15.67
CA ARG A 25 -5.74 5.87 14.47
C ARG A 25 -5.35 7.32 14.15
N LEU A 26 -5.17 7.57 12.86
CA LEU A 26 -5.01 8.87 12.25
C LEU A 26 -6.18 9.10 11.28
N GLU A 27 -6.53 10.36 11.09
CA GLU A 27 -7.52 10.72 10.09
C GLU A 27 -6.87 10.82 8.71
N PRO A 28 -7.30 10.02 7.73
CA PRO A 28 -6.82 10.13 6.36
C PRO A 28 -7.27 11.46 5.74
N HIS A 29 -6.45 11.99 4.83
CA HIS A 29 -6.80 13.17 4.07
C HIS A 29 -8.11 12.92 3.28
N PRO A 30 -9.08 13.85 3.28
CA PRO A 30 -10.39 13.63 2.67
C PRO A 30 -10.32 13.38 1.16
N ASP A 31 -9.32 13.92 0.48
CA ASP A 31 -9.14 13.75 -0.97
C ASP A 31 -8.51 12.41 -1.39
N LEU A 32 -8.24 11.49 -0.46
CA LEU A 32 -7.75 10.17 -0.83
C LEU A 32 -8.87 9.37 -1.51
N ALA A 33 -8.63 8.99 -2.77
CA ALA A 33 -9.51 8.10 -3.54
C ALA A 33 -8.75 6.82 -3.96
N PRO A 34 -8.57 5.84 -3.05
CA PRO A 34 -7.89 4.59 -3.36
C PRO A 34 -8.53 3.82 -4.53
N VAL A 35 -7.66 3.28 -5.38
CA VAL A 35 -8.02 2.31 -6.40
C VAL A 35 -7.28 1.01 -6.13
N LEU A 36 -8.02 -0.06 -5.85
CA LEU A 36 -7.47 -1.40 -5.68
C LEU A 36 -7.56 -2.15 -7.00
N LEU A 37 -6.43 -2.67 -7.49
CA LEU A 37 -6.35 -3.52 -8.67
C LEU A 37 -6.00 -4.94 -8.23
N VAL A 38 -6.96 -5.86 -8.36
CA VAL A 38 -6.82 -7.26 -7.94
C VAL A 38 -6.63 -8.13 -9.17
N PRO A 39 -5.53 -8.91 -9.28
CA PRO A 39 -5.35 -9.82 -10.41
C PRO A 39 -6.51 -10.81 -10.54
N GLU A 40 -6.99 -11.03 -11.76
CA GLU A 40 -8.07 -11.98 -12.05
C GLU A 40 -7.66 -13.44 -11.79
N ARG A 41 -6.37 -13.73 -11.90
CA ARG A 41 -5.82 -15.06 -11.62
C ARG A 41 -5.16 -15.07 -10.23
N PRO A 42 -5.59 -15.98 -9.34
CA PRO A 42 -4.88 -16.22 -8.09
C PRO A 42 -3.44 -16.60 -8.39
N SER A 43 -2.48 -16.07 -7.64
CA SER A 43 -1.13 -16.62 -7.71
C SER A 43 -1.07 -17.94 -6.95
N ALA A 44 -0.63 -19.00 -7.62
CA ALA A 44 -0.49 -20.35 -7.07
C ALA A 44 0.66 -20.47 -6.04
N THR A 45 1.46 -19.41 -5.85
CA THR A 45 2.64 -19.42 -4.98
C THR A 45 2.43 -18.47 -3.80
N ALA A 46 1.97 -19.02 -2.67
CA ALA A 46 1.93 -18.36 -1.37
C ALA A 46 3.34 -18.20 -0.74
N VAL A 47 4.36 -17.87 -1.54
CA VAL A 47 5.77 -17.77 -1.12
C VAL A 47 6.27 -16.33 -1.25
N THR A 48 5.58 -15.35 -0.65
CA THR A 48 6.08 -13.96 -0.61
C THR A 48 6.79 -13.61 0.68
N ARG A 49 6.55 -14.35 1.77
CA ARG A 49 7.25 -14.13 3.04
C ARG A 49 8.69 -14.64 3.00
N GLY A 50 8.95 -15.76 2.32
CA GLY A 50 10.29 -16.34 2.18
C GLY A 50 11.22 -15.61 1.21
N LEU A 51 10.75 -14.58 0.52
CA LEU A 51 11.55 -13.80 -0.42
C LEU A 51 12.28 -12.63 0.24
N LEU A 52 11.90 -12.25 1.46
CA LEU A 52 12.56 -11.16 2.17
C LEU A 52 13.90 -11.66 2.73
N PRO A 53 15.02 -10.97 2.47
CA PRO A 53 16.30 -11.34 3.05
C PRO A 53 16.29 -11.11 4.56
N ALA A 54 17.16 -11.81 5.28
CA ALA A 54 17.37 -11.58 6.71
C ALA A 54 18.02 -10.21 6.99
N ASP A 55 18.87 -9.76 6.06
CA ASP A 55 19.66 -8.54 6.17
C ASP A 55 19.45 -7.63 4.97
N VAL A 56 19.51 -6.32 5.21
CA VAL A 56 19.41 -5.28 4.17
C VAL A 56 20.49 -4.23 4.39
N PRO A 57 20.96 -3.54 3.32
CA PRO A 57 21.87 -2.42 3.49
C PRO A 57 21.28 -1.33 4.40
N HIS A 58 22.08 -0.80 5.32
CA HIS A 58 21.65 0.29 6.20
C HIS A 58 21.09 1.49 5.43
N THR A 59 21.63 1.78 4.23
CA THR A 59 21.14 2.84 3.35
C THR A 59 19.70 2.61 2.88
N ASP A 60 19.31 1.37 2.61
CA ASP A 60 17.95 1.03 2.17
C ASP A 60 16.97 1.01 3.33
N ALA A 61 17.44 0.60 4.53
CA ALA A 61 16.69 0.73 5.77
C ALA A 61 16.41 2.21 6.10
N ALA A 62 17.43 3.05 6.08
CA ALA A 62 17.31 4.49 6.33
C ALA A 62 16.38 5.17 5.30
N PHE A 63 16.53 4.82 4.02
CA PHE A 63 15.65 5.31 2.96
C PHE A 63 14.19 4.96 3.22
N THR A 64 13.89 3.69 3.48
CA THR A 64 12.51 3.22 3.66
C THR A 64 11.89 3.75 4.96
N ALA A 65 12.67 3.90 6.03
CA ALA A 65 12.22 4.57 7.25
C ALA A 65 11.81 6.03 6.98
N GLY A 66 12.62 6.76 6.20
CA GLY A 66 12.27 8.11 5.75
C GLY A 66 11.01 8.15 4.89
N ARG A 67 10.84 7.18 3.98
CA ARG A 67 9.61 7.04 3.17
C ARG A 67 8.39 6.71 4.01
N ALA A 68 8.51 5.87 5.04
CA ALA A 68 7.41 5.56 5.95
C ALA A 68 6.93 6.80 6.73
N ALA A 69 7.86 7.60 7.28
CA ALA A 69 7.52 8.86 7.93
C ALA A 69 6.86 9.86 6.96
N LEU A 70 7.41 9.96 5.74
CA LEU A 70 6.83 10.80 4.68
C LEU A 70 5.43 10.31 4.28
N LEU A 71 5.18 9.00 4.26
CA LEU A 71 3.90 8.42 3.89
C LEU A 71 2.81 8.76 4.90
N VAL A 72 3.11 8.73 6.19
CA VAL A 72 2.18 9.18 7.24
C VAL A 72 1.77 10.63 6.99
N HIS A 73 2.73 11.52 6.74
CA HIS A 73 2.43 12.92 6.43
C HIS A 73 1.64 13.08 5.11
N ALA A 74 2.01 12.32 4.08
CA ALA A 74 1.37 12.38 2.77
C ALA A 74 -0.09 11.92 2.81
N LEU A 75 -0.38 10.85 3.55
CA LEU A 75 -1.73 10.30 3.71
C LEU A 75 -2.64 11.15 4.58
N THR A 76 -2.11 12.02 5.44
CA THR A 76 -2.90 12.80 6.41
C THR A 76 -3.03 14.27 6.04
N ALA A 77 -1.99 14.87 5.45
CA ALA A 77 -1.93 16.31 5.22
C ALA A 77 -1.39 16.73 3.84
N ALA A 78 -0.67 15.85 3.15
CA ALA A 78 0.10 16.22 1.98
C ALA A 78 0.04 15.22 0.81
N PRO A 79 -1.15 14.93 0.22
CA PRO A 79 -1.30 13.89 -0.81
C PRO A 79 -0.38 14.05 -2.03
N ARG A 80 0.00 15.29 -2.38
CA ARG A 80 0.97 15.58 -3.45
C ARG A 80 2.33 14.87 -3.28
N LEU A 81 2.68 14.45 -2.06
CA LEU A 81 3.94 13.77 -1.76
C LEU A 81 3.86 12.24 -1.89
N LEU A 82 2.67 11.68 -2.14
CA LEU A 82 2.43 10.23 -2.14
C LEU A 82 3.32 9.47 -3.13
N LEU A 83 3.64 10.06 -4.29
CA LEU A 83 4.47 9.38 -5.29
C LEU A 83 5.86 9.07 -4.74
N ALA A 84 6.47 10.04 -4.07
CA ALA A 84 7.74 9.85 -3.39
C ALA A 84 7.59 8.96 -2.15
N ALA A 85 6.51 9.15 -1.39
CA ALA A 85 6.27 8.44 -0.13
C ALA A 85 6.00 6.94 -0.28
N THR A 86 5.48 6.52 -1.43
CA THR A 86 5.18 5.11 -1.77
C THR A 86 6.39 4.35 -2.35
N GLU A 87 7.58 4.95 -2.36
CA GLU A 87 8.81 4.23 -2.69
C GLU A 87 9.21 3.30 -1.55
N ASP A 88 9.63 2.08 -1.90
CA ASP A 88 10.02 1.05 -0.95
C ASP A 88 11.24 0.30 -1.49
N ARG A 89 12.18 -0.02 -0.59
CA ARG A 89 13.36 -0.83 -0.88
C ARG A 89 13.46 -2.09 -0.04
N LEU A 90 12.56 -2.27 0.94
CA LEU A 90 12.64 -3.39 1.89
C LEU A 90 11.72 -4.56 1.53
N HIS A 91 10.73 -4.37 0.65
CA HIS A 91 9.69 -5.36 0.42
C HIS A 91 9.39 -5.61 -1.06
N GLN A 92 8.98 -4.58 -1.80
CA GLN A 92 8.48 -4.69 -3.17
C GLN A 92 9.53 -5.21 -4.15
N PRO A 93 10.81 -4.75 -4.11
CA PRO A 93 11.83 -5.27 -5.02
C PRO A 93 12.02 -6.78 -4.88
N TYR A 94 12.04 -7.29 -3.64
CA TYR A 94 12.23 -8.71 -3.34
C TYR A 94 11.02 -9.56 -3.72
N ARG A 95 9.81 -9.01 -3.63
CA ARG A 95 8.55 -9.71 -3.98
C ARG A 95 8.23 -9.67 -5.47
N ARG A 96 8.97 -8.89 -6.26
CA ARG A 96 8.66 -8.63 -7.68
C ARG A 96 8.61 -9.88 -8.54
N SER A 97 9.49 -10.85 -8.26
CA SER A 97 9.54 -12.13 -8.98
C SER A 97 8.32 -13.02 -8.74
N ALA A 98 7.67 -12.91 -7.58
CA ALA A 98 6.46 -13.67 -7.25
C ALA A 98 5.28 -13.27 -8.13
N TYR A 99 5.17 -11.98 -8.47
CA TYR A 99 4.06 -11.43 -9.25
C TYR A 99 4.55 -10.46 -10.34
N PRO A 100 5.15 -10.96 -11.43
CA PRO A 100 5.72 -10.09 -12.47
C PRO A 100 4.71 -9.13 -13.11
N ALA A 101 3.44 -9.56 -13.27
CA ALA A 101 2.37 -8.72 -13.77
C ALA A 101 2.06 -7.54 -12.81
N THR A 102 1.94 -7.82 -11.51
CA THR A 102 1.78 -6.80 -10.44
C THR A 102 2.95 -5.82 -10.46
N GLY A 103 4.18 -6.34 -10.54
CA GLY A 103 5.38 -5.50 -10.61
C GLY A 103 5.40 -4.56 -11.82
N ARG A 104 4.99 -5.04 -13.01
CA ARG A 104 4.87 -4.20 -14.22
C ARG A 104 3.78 -3.15 -14.09
N LEU A 105 2.64 -3.50 -13.50
CA LEU A 105 1.54 -2.56 -13.29
C LEU A 105 1.95 -1.43 -12.32
N VAL A 106 2.63 -1.74 -11.22
CA VAL A 106 3.16 -0.73 -10.30
C VAL A 106 4.10 0.24 -11.03
N ASP A 107 5.02 -0.26 -11.85
CA ASP A 107 5.91 0.59 -12.63
C ASP A 107 5.15 1.48 -13.61
N ALA A 108 4.21 0.91 -14.38
CA ALA A 108 3.42 1.65 -15.36
C ALA A 108 2.63 2.80 -14.70
N LEU A 109 2.00 2.53 -13.55
CA LEU A 109 1.30 3.53 -12.75
C LEU A 109 2.24 4.64 -12.28
N ARG A 110 3.41 4.28 -11.75
CA ARG A 110 4.39 5.25 -11.25
C ARG A 110 5.00 6.10 -12.37
N VAL A 111 5.25 5.52 -13.55
CA VAL A 111 5.65 6.25 -14.76
C VAL A 111 4.57 7.25 -15.18
N ALA A 112 3.30 6.85 -15.11
CA ALA A 112 2.15 7.72 -15.29
C ALA A 112 1.88 8.68 -14.12
N ARG A 113 2.85 8.84 -13.20
CA ARG A 113 2.79 9.74 -12.02
C ARG A 113 1.69 9.40 -11.01
N VAL A 114 1.18 8.17 -11.03
CA VAL A 114 0.24 7.66 -10.02
C VAL A 114 1.02 6.98 -8.89
N PRO A 115 0.90 7.44 -7.63
CA PRO A 115 1.43 6.71 -6.47
C PRO A 115 0.82 5.31 -6.43
N ALA A 116 1.67 4.30 -6.47
CA ALA A 116 1.24 2.91 -6.47
C ALA A 116 2.21 2.05 -5.67
N ALA A 117 1.64 1.06 -4.96
CA ALA A 117 2.35 0.09 -4.17
C ALA A 117 1.62 -1.26 -4.18
N ILE A 118 2.33 -2.34 -3.86
CA ILE A 118 1.73 -3.64 -3.60
C ILE A 118 0.91 -3.55 -2.31
N SER A 119 -0.36 -3.96 -2.35
CA SER A 119 -1.22 -4.00 -1.17
C SER A 119 -0.83 -5.18 -0.27
N GLY A 120 -0.28 -4.87 0.91
CA GLY A 120 0.19 -5.87 1.87
C GLY A 120 1.27 -6.79 1.29
N ALA A 121 1.00 -8.09 1.29
CA ALA A 121 1.88 -9.09 0.69
C ALA A 121 1.67 -9.28 -0.83
N GLY A 122 0.68 -8.62 -1.42
CA GLY A 122 0.24 -8.82 -2.79
C GLY A 122 -0.72 -10.00 -2.97
N PRO A 123 -1.14 -10.30 -4.21
CA PRO A 123 -0.67 -9.68 -5.46
C PRO A 123 -1.43 -8.42 -5.89
N ALA A 124 -2.38 -7.94 -5.10
CA ALA A 124 -3.13 -6.72 -5.40
C ALA A 124 -2.24 -5.46 -5.40
N VAL A 125 -2.59 -4.48 -6.22
CA VAL A 125 -1.95 -3.15 -6.28
C VAL A 125 -2.90 -2.13 -5.67
N LEU A 126 -2.39 -1.32 -4.74
CA LEU A 126 -3.03 -0.11 -4.27
C LEU A 126 -2.49 1.07 -5.08
N ALA A 127 -3.38 1.82 -5.72
CA ALA A 127 -3.08 3.07 -6.40
C ALA A 127 -3.81 4.23 -5.71
N LEU A 128 -3.16 5.39 -5.63
CA LEU A 128 -3.68 6.60 -5.00
C LEU A 128 -3.64 7.76 -6.01
N PRO A 129 -4.47 7.74 -7.07
CA PRO A 129 -4.52 8.81 -8.05
C PRO A 129 -4.98 10.13 -7.42
N ALA A 130 -4.58 11.25 -8.04
CA ALA A 130 -5.21 12.54 -7.75
C ALA A 130 -6.55 12.62 -8.48
N GLY A 131 -7.63 12.94 -7.76
CA GLY A 131 -8.96 13.13 -8.35
C GLY A 131 -9.62 11.82 -8.84
N ASP A 132 -10.19 11.87 -10.04
CA ASP A 132 -11.31 11.04 -10.49
C ASP A 132 -10.96 9.58 -10.84
N GLY A 133 -9.68 9.20 -10.71
CA GLY A 133 -9.20 7.83 -10.89
C GLY A 133 -7.90 7.72 -11.67
N LEU A 134 -7.64 6.52 -12.19
CA LEU A 134 -6.43 6.24 -12.96
C LEU A 134 -6.44 6.99 -14.31
N PRO A 135 -5.28 7.50 -14.78
CA PRO A 135 -5.17 8.18 -16.06
C PRO A 135 -5.50 7.24 -17.22
N THR A 136 -6.06 7.81 -18.30
CA THR A 136 -6.28 7.10 -19.56
C THR A 136 -4.95 6.63 -20.14
N GLY A 137 -4.82 5.35 -20.48
CA GLY A 137 -3.64 4.78 -21.14
C GLY A 137 -2.77 3.88 -20.26
N VAL A 138 -3.05 3.75 -18.96
CA VAL A 138 -2.43 2.67 -18.16
C VAL A 138 -3.18 1.37 -18.45
N ASP A 139 -2.47 0.39 -19.00
CA ASP A 139 -3.03 -0.95 -19.21
C ASP A 139 -3.20 -1.68 -17.87
N THR A 140 -4.46 -1.96 -17.53
CA THR A 140 -4.83 -2.73 -16.33
C THR A 140 -5.43 -4.09 -16.70
N ALA A 141 -5.20 -4.59 -17.92
CA ALA A 141 -5.71 -5.87 -18.37
C ALA A 141 -5.27 -7.02 -17.44
N GLY A 142 -6.20 -7.92 -17.11
CA GLY A 142 -5.98 -9.01 -16.16
C GLY A 142 -6.09 -8.58 -14.69
N PHE A 143 -6.57 -7.36 -14.41
CA PHE A 143 -6.87 -6.88 -13.07
C PHE A 143 -8.30 -6.33 -12.98
N THR A 144 -9.05 -6.82 -12.00
CA THR A 144 -10.32 -6.21 -11.59
C THR A 144 -10.04 -4.95 -10.79
N ARG A 145 -10.72 -3.85 -11.14
CA ARG A 145 -10.54 -2.54 -10.51
C ARG A 145 -11.68 -2.24 -9.55
N TYR A 146 -11.33 -1.84 -8.33
CA TYR A 146 -12.26 -1.36 -7.32
C TYR A 146 -11.88 0.06 -6.92
N ARG A 147 -12.82 1.01 -7.06
CA ARG A 147 -12.70 2.31 -6.40
C ARG A 147 -13.21 2.14 -4.98
N LEU A 148 -12.43 2.58 -4.01
CA LEU A 148 -12.74 2.42 -2.60
C LEU A 148 -12.70 3.79 -1.94
N ASP A 149 -13.61 4.01 -1.01
CA ASP A 149 -13.45 5.06 -0.02
C ASP A 149 -12.56 4.54 1.12
N VAL A 150 -11.87 5.44 1.81
CA VAL A 150 -11.21 5.08 3.07
C VAL A 150 -12.29 4.94 4.13
N ALA A 151 -12.54 3.72 4.59
CA ALA A 151 -13.46 3.46 5.70
C ALA A 151 -13.01 4.28 6.93
N ARG A 152 -13.86 5.19 7.39
CA ARG A 152 -13.55 6.05 8.56
C ARG A 152 -13.84 5.35 9.88
N ASP A 153 -14.80 4.44 9.87
CA ASP A 153 -15.18 3.63 11.01
C ASP A 153 -14.63 2.20 10.85
N GLY A 154 -14.34 1.56 11.98
CA GLY A 154 -13.91 0.17 12.02
C GLY A 154 -15.08 -0.79 12.21
N ALA A 155 -14.76 -2.00 12.68
CA ALA A 155 -15.77 -3.00 13.00
C ALA A 155 -16.80 -2.47 14.02
N ALA A 156 -18.07 -2.67 13.72
CA ALA A 156 -19.19 -2.34 14.60
C ALA A 156 -20.01 -3.60 14.93
N VAL A 157 -20.70 -3.59 16.07
CA VAL A 157 -21.66 -4.64 16.46
C VAL A 157 -23.06 -4.12 16.14
N GLU A 158 -23.76 -4.80 15.25
CA GLU A 158 -25.17 -4.54 14.92
C GLU A 158 -26.05 -5.40 15.85
N TRP A 159 -27.03 -4.78 16.50
CA TRP A 159 -28.00 -5.42 17.40
C TRP A 159 -29.40 -5.44 16.79
#